data_AF-A0A358APY1-F1
#
_entry.id   AF-A0A358APY1-F1
#
_cell.length_a   1.000
_cell.length_b   1.000
_cell.length_c   1.000
_cell.angle_alpha   90.00
_cell.angle_beta   90.00
_cell.angle_gamma   90.00
#
_symmetry.space_group_name_H-M   'P 1'
#
loop_
_entity.id
_entity.type
_entity.pdbx_description
1 polymer ?
#
loop_
_entity_poly.entity_id
_entity_poly.type
_entity_poly.pdbx_seq_one_letter_code
_entity_poly.pdbx_strand_id
1 'polypeptide(L)' 'MAKVAWIGLGNMGTPMSINLVNAGHDVTVWNRTASKCDEAVKAGAKKAAAIKDAVKDAEFVFTMIS' A
#
# COMPACT_ATOMS: atom_id res chain seq x y z
N MET A 1 2.53 8.23 -13.55
CA MET A 1 2.58 7.17 -12.53
C MET A 1 3.35 7.72 -11.35
N ALA A 2 2.72 7.81 -10.18
CA ALA A 2 3.37 8.30 -8.95
C ALA A 2 3.75 7.11 -8.06
N LYS A 3 4.83 7.24 -7.27
CA LYS A 3 5.25 6.25 -6.28
C LYS A 3 4.56 6.52 -4.94
N VAL A 4 3.71 5.60 -4.51
CA VAL A 4 2.87 5.76 -3.33
C VAL A 4 3.21 4.70 -2.28
N ALA A 5 3.44 5.13 -1.04
CA ALA A 5 3.43 4.24 0.11
C ALA A 5 2.04 4.25 0.76
N TRP A 6 1.51 3.07 1.09
CA TRP A 6 0.25 2.93 1.80
C TRP A 6 0.43 2.10 3.08
N ILE A 7 0.23 2.72 4.23
CA ILE A 7 0.44 2.12 5.55
C ILE A 7 -0.91 1.86 6.22
N GLY A 8 -1.29 0.59 6.34
CA GLY A 8 -2.53 0.16 6.98
C GLY A 8 -3.58 -0.34 5.97
N LEU A 9 -3.88 -1.63 6.06
CA LEU A 9 -4.80 -2.33 5.16
C LEU A 9 -5.92 -2.99 5.95
N GLY A 10 -6.89 -2.17 6.37
CA GLY A 10 -8.18 -2.61 6.91
C GLY A 10 -9.30 -2.42 5.89
N ASN A 11 -10.54 -2.38 6.38
CA ASN A 11 -11.74 -2.27 5.54
C ASN A 11 -11.72 -1.08 4.56
N MET A 12 -11.13 0.04 4.98
CA MET A 12 -10.94 1.22 4.11
C MET A 12 -9.61 1.19 3.36
N GLY A 13 -8.52 0.83 4.04
CA GLY A 13 -7.18 0.88 3.46
C GLY A 13 -7.00 0.00 2.23
N THR A 14 -7.54 -1.22 2.26
CA THR A 14 -7.44 -2.18 1.16
C THR A 14 -8.06 -1.67 -0.14
N PRO A 15 -9.38 -1.36 -0.21
CA PRO A 15 -10.00 -0.91 -1.45
C PRO A 15 -9.41 0.43 -1.96
N MET A 16 -9.02 1.34 -1.06
CA MET A 16 -8.40 2.61 -1.46
C MET A 16 -7.02 2.39 -2.11
N SER A 17 -6.17 1.54 -1.53
CA SER A 17 -4.86 1.21 -2.12
C SER A 17 -5.00 0.54 -3.49
N ILE A 18 -6.01 -0.33 -3.66
CA ILE A 18 -6.32 -0.99 -4.94
C ILE A 18 -6.77 0.02 -5.99
N ASN A 19 -7.58 1.01 -5.63
CA ASN A 19 -7.98 2.07 -6.56
C ASN A 19 -6.77 2.84 -7.11
N LEU A 20 -5.75 3.10 -6.28
CA LEU A 20 -4.53 3.75 -6.74
C LEU A 20 -3.72 2.86 -7.69
N VAL A 21 -3.68 1.55 -7.45
CA VAL A 21 -3.08 0.59 -8.38
C VAL A 21 -3.82 0.59 -9.71
N ASN A 22 -5.16 0.51 -9.69
CA ASN A 22 -6.01 0.52 -10.89
C ASN A 22 -5.91 1.82 -11.69
N ALA A 23 -5.62 2.95 -11.02
CA ALA A 23 -5.35 4.23 -11.65
C ALA A 23 -3.93 4.33 -12.26
N GLY A 24 -3.10 3.28 -12.14
CA GLY A 24 -1.76 3.21 -12.73
C GLY A 24 -0.66 3.86 -11.90
N HIS A 25 -0.83 3.95 -10.57
CA HIS A 25 0.24 4.36 -9.65
C HIS A 25 1.10 3.15 -9.20
N ASP A 26 2.36 3.40 -8.85
CA ASP A 26 3.25 2.39 -8.27
C ASP A 26 3.04 2.37 -6.76
N VAL A 27 2.18 1.47 -6.28
CA VAL A 27 1.77 1.42 -4.88
C VAL A 27 2.56 0.36 -4.13
N THR A 28 3.27 0.78 -3.08
CA THR A 28 3.89 -0.09 -2.09
C THR A 28 3.08 -0.07 -0.80
N VAL A 29 2.57 -1.22 -0.39
CA VAL A 29 1.77 -1.39 0.82
C VAL A 29 2.57 -1.97 1.96
N TRP A 30 2.23 -1.56 3.18
CA TRP A 30 2.67 -2.22 4.40
C TRP A 30 1.53 -2.29 5.41
N ASN A 31 1.48 -3.39 6.16
CA ASN A 31 0.59 -3.54 7.30
C ASN A 31 1.26 -4.40 8.38
N ARG A 32 0.97 -4.12 9.66
CA ARG A 32 1.52 -4.88 10.79
C ARG A 32 1.27 -6.38 10.68
N THR A 33 0.06 -6.76 10.26
CA THR A 33 -0.27 -8.15 9.90
C THR A 33 -0.08 -8.32 8.40
N ALA A 34 1.00 -9.00 8.00
CA ALA A 34 1.45 -9.05 6.61
C ALA A 34 0.43 -9.68 5.63
N SER A 35 -0.41 -10.62 6.09
CA SER A 35 -1.44 -11.25 5.25
C SER A 35 -2.54 -10.28 4.81
N LYS A 36 -2.73 -9.16 5.51
CA LYS A 36 -3.69 -8.13 5.06
C LYS A 36 -3.23 -7.40 3.78
N CYS A 37 -1.97 -7.58 3.36
CA CYS A 37 -1.47 -7.07 2.09
C CYS A 37 -1.90 -7.91 0.89
N ASP A 38 -2.35 -9.15 1.09
CA ASP A 38 -2.47 -10.12 0.00
C ASP A 38 -3.47 -9.69 -1.07
N GLU A 39 -4.59 -9.06 -0.70
CA GLU A 39 -5.57 -8.54 -1.67
C GLU A 39 -5.02 -7.39 -2.51
N ALA A 40 -4.33 -6.42 -1.88
CA ALA A 40 -3.71 -5.32 -2.60
C ALA A 40 -2.58 -5.82 -3.53
N VAL A 41 -1.80 -6.82 -3.08
CA VAL A 41 -0.75 -7.45 -3.91
C VAL A 41 -1.36 -8.18 -5.10
N LYS A 42 -2.46 -8.93 -4.91
CA LYS A 42 -3.19 -9.57 -6.03
C LYS A 42 -3.67 -8.54 -7.06
N ALA A 43 -4.02 -7.33 -6.63
CA ALA A 43 -4.41 -6.24 -7.52
C ALA A 43 -3.22 -5.54 -8.22
N GLY A 44 -1.99 -5.78 -7.78
CA GLY A 44 -0.77 -5.22 -8.40
C GLY A 44 0.08 -4.34 -7.49
N ALA A 45 -0.26 -4.19 -6.20
CA ALA A 45 0.60 -3.50 -5.25
C ALA A 45 1.87 -4.31 -4.91
N LYS A 46 2.93 -3.63 -4.49
CA LYS A 46 4.14 -4.24 -3.94
C LYS A 46 4.03 -4.31 -2.42
N LYS A 47 4.42 -5.42 -1.79
CA LYS A 47 4.44 -5.53 -0.32
C LYS A 47 5.84 -5.20 0.21
N ALA A 48 5.91 -4.25 1.15
CA ALA A 48 7.12 -3.97 1.90
C ALA A 48 7.23 -4.87 3.15
N ALA A 49 8.46 -5.22 3.54
CA ALA A 49 8.74 -5.99 4.76
C ALA A 49 8.69 -5.10 6.02
N ALA A 50 9.19 -3.87 5.93
CA ALA A 50 9.10 -2.87 6.99
C ALA A 50 8.59 -1.52 6.45
N ILE A 51 8.05 -0.67 7.34
CA ILE A 51 7.57 0.68 6.98
C ILE A 51 8.67 1.49 6.29
N LYS A 52 9.90 1.42 6.79
CA LYS A 52 11.05 2.12 6.21
C LYS A 52 11.28 1.77 4.74
N ASP A 53 10.98 0.54 4.34
CA ASP A 53 11.14 0.08 2.96
C ASP A 53 9.99 0.58 2.08
N ALA A 54 8.78 0.70 2.65
CA ALA A 54 7.62 1.24 1.93
C ALA A 54 7.80 2.73 1.59
N VAL A 55 8.34 3.52 2.53
CA VAL A 55 8.42 4.98 2.40
C VAL A 55 9.71 5.49 1.72
N LYS A 56 10.72 4.63 1.57
CA LYS A 56 12.07 5.03 1.12
C LYS A 56 12.08 5.85 -0.17
N ASP A 57 11.31 5.41 -1.17
CA ASP A 57 11.28 5.99 -2.51
C ASP A 57 9.89 6.56 -2.87
N ALA A 58 9.03 6.78 -1.87
CA ALA A 58 7.66 7.24 -2.07
C ALA A 58 7.60 8.77 -2.22
N GLU A 59 6.84 9.24 -3.22
CA GLU A 59 6.50 10.65 -3.38
C GLU A 59 5.34 11.05 -2.46
N PHE A 60 4.44 10.10 -2.19
CA PHE A 60 3.28 10.27 -1.32
C PHE A 60 3.17 9.12 -0.33
N VAL A 61 2.84 9.43 0.91
CA VAL A 61 2.60 8.44 1.97
C VAL A 61 1.18 8.61 2.49
N PHE A 62 0.38 7.55 2.38
CA PHE A 62 -0.95 7.46 2.99
C PHE A 62 -0.89 6.56 4.21
N THR A 63 -1.59 6.96 5.27
CA THR A 63 -1.77 6.14 6.47
C THR A 63 -3.26 5.96 6.74
N MET A 64 -3.70 4.72 6.94
CA MET A 64 -5.07 4.40 7.29
C MET A 64 -5.09 3.34 8.40
N ILE A 65 -5.09 3.81 9.63
CA ILE A 65 -4.93 3.01 10.86
C ILE A 65 -6.08 3.25 11.84
N SER A 66 -6.22 2.36 12.82
CA SER A 66 -7.13 2.48 13.97
C SER A 66 -6.37 2.81 15.24
#